data_AF-A0AB39IIE7-F1
#
_entry.id   AF-A0AB39IIE7-F1
#
_cell.length_a   1.000
_cell.length_b   1.000
_cell.length_c   1.000
_cell.angle_alpha   90.00
_cell.angle_beta   90.00
_cell.angle_gamma   90.00
#
_symmetry.space_group_name_H-M   'P 1'
#
loop_
_entity.id
_entity.type
_entity.pdbx_description
1 polymer ?
#
loop_
_entity_poly.entity_id
_entity_poly.type
_entity_poly.pdbx_seq_one_letter_code
_entity_poly.pdbx_strand_id
1 'polypeptide(L)' 'MADKLIRINHENAVMASQITRIERGCYGDIFIWADGVKHHFLPEYGESTYAAEARIINEINAALSGD' A
#
# COMPACT_ATOMS: atom_id res chain seq x y z
N MET A 1 -2.88 -5.07 19.43
CA MET A 1 -2.69 -4.56 18.07
C MET A 1 -1.79 -5.56 17.35
N ALA A 2 -2.37 -6.48 16.58
CA ALA A 2 -1.59 -7.41 15.78
C ALA A 2 -1.27 -6.71 14.46
N ASP A 3 0.01 -6.49 14.20
CA ASP A 3 0.46 -5.90 12.96
C ASP A 3 0.14 -6.83 11.78
N LYS A 4 -0.37 -6.27 10.67
CA LYS A 4 -0.87 -7.05 9.53
C LYS A 4 0.07 -6.92 8.35
N LEU A 5 0.27 -8.04 7.63
CA LEU A 5 1.04 -8.06 6.40
C LEU A 5 0.21 -7.47 5.25
N ILE A 6 0.71 -6.43 4.60
CA ILE A 6 0.11 -5.74 3.45
C ILE A 6 0.87 -6.14 2.19
N ARG A 7 0.14 -6.64 1.18
CA ARG A 7 0.74 -7.02 -0.10
C ARG A 7 0.85 -5.80 -1.01
N ILE A 8 2.08 -5.46 -1.41
CA ILE A 8 2.36 -4.29 -2.25
C ILE A 8 2.33 -4.67 -3.74
N ASN A 9 2.93 -5.82 -4.05
CA ASN A 9 2.91 -6.40 -5.39
C ASN A 9 3.12 -7.92 -5.31
N HIS A 10 3.43 -8.56 -6.44
CA HIS A 10 3.60 -10.01 -6.45
C HIS A 10 4.79 -10.50 -5.62
N GLU A 11 5.83 -9.69 -5.48
CA GLU A 11 7.12 -10.04 -4.88
C GLU A 11 7.30 -9.47 -3.47
N ASN A 12 6.60 -8.38 -3.15
CA ASN A 12 6.80 -7.61 -1.93
C ASN A 12 5.52 -7.58 -1.08
N ALA A 13 5.71 -7.89 0.19
CA ALA A 13 4.73 -7.64 1.25
C ALA A 13 5.46 -7.05 2.44
N VAL A 14 4.84 -6.06 3.09
CA VAL A 14 5.42 -5.31 4.21
C VAL A 14 4.41 -5.23 5.33
N MET A 15 4.87 -5.07 6.56
CA MET A 15 3.94 -4.88 7.66
C MET A 15 3.27 -3.50 7.56
N ALA A 16 2.00 -3.42 7.92
CA ALA A 16 1.25 -2.16 7.90
C ALA A 16 1.93 -1.08 8.76
N SER A 17 2.48 -1.48 9.91
CA SER A 17 3.22 -0.58 10.81
C SER A 17 4.50 0.03 10.19
N GLN A 18 5.08 -0.62 9.17
CA GLN A 18 6.30 -0.15 8.50
C GLN A 18 6.00 0.91 7.44
N ILE A 19 4.75 1.03 7.00
CA ILE A 19 4.35 1.97 5.95
C ILE A 19 4.29 3.38 6.53
N THR A 20 5.09 4.27 5.97
CA THR A 20 5.23 5.65 6.45
C THR A 20 4.62 6.67 5.51
N ARG A 21 4.52 6.33 4.22
CA ARG A 21 4.04 7.26 3.20
C ARG A 21 3.56 6.51 1.95
N ILE A 22 2.50 7.04 1.36
CA ILE A 22 2.01 6.67 0.03
C ILE A 22 2.21 7.89 -0.89
N GLU A 23 2.70 7.65 -2.10
CA GLU A 23 2.99 8.69 -3.09
C GLU A 23 2.41 8.30 -4.44
N ARG A 24 1.72 9.24 -5.09
CA ARG A 24 1.30 9.08 -6.49
C ARG A 24 2.38 9.63 -7.41
N GLY A 25 2.86 8.77 -8.31
CA GLY A 25 3.81 9.14 -9.35
C GLY A 25 3.16 9.77 -10.57
N CYS A 26 3.99 10.05 -11.57
CA CYS A 26 3.50 10.40 -12.91
C CYS A 26 2.83 9.18 -13.55
N TYR A 27 1.96 9.41 -14.53
CA TYR A 27 1.34 8.35 -15.35
C TYR A 27 0.47 7.33 -14.62
N GLY A 28 0.07 7.61 -13.37
CA GLY A 28 -0.83 6.73 -12.62
C GLY A 28 -0.11 5.67 -11.79
N ASP A 29 1.21 5.79 -11.61
CA ASP A 29 1.97 4.93 -10.69
C ASP A 29 1.66 5.26 -9.22
N ILE A 30 1.72 4.25 -8.36
CA ILE A 30 1.58 4.40 -6.91
C ILE A 30 2.81 3.82 -6.25
N PHE A 31 3.39 4.55 -5.32
CA PHE A 31 4.56 4.13 -4.55
C PHE A 31 4.25 4.07 -3.07
N ILE A 32 4.74 3.03 -2.41
CA ILE A 32 4.59 2.83 -0.97
C ILE A 32 5.97 2.83 -0.35
N TRP A 33 6.17 3.69 0.64
CA TRP A 33 7.39 3.80 1.42
C TRP A 33 7.24 2.98 2.70
N ALA A 34 8.03 1.91 2.80
CA ALA A 34 8.06 1.03 3.96
C ALA A 34 9.51 0.81 4.40
N ASP A 35 9.80 1.02 5.68
CA ASP A 35 11.14 0.84 6.26
C ASP A 35 12.28 1.55 5.47
N GLY A 36 11.98 2.77 4.97
CA GLY A 36 12.91 3.55 4.16
C GLY A 36 13.07 3.09 2.70
N VAL A 37 12.41 2.00 2.29
CA VAL A 37 12.42 1.48 0.92
C VAL A 37 11.18 1.94 0.14
N LYS A 38 11.38 2.37 -1.10
CA LYS A 38 10.31 2.73 -2.03
C LYS A 38 9.89 1.51 -2.86
N HIS A 39 8.65 1.07 -2.71
CA HIS A 39 8.08 -0.05 -3.48
C HIS A 39 7.08 0.47 -4.51
N HIS A 40 7.08 -0.14 -5.70
CA HIS A 40 6.03 0.07 -6.69
C HIS A 40 4.81 -0.77 -6.34
N PHE A 41 3.69 -0.10 -6.05
CA PHE A 41 2.40 -0.73 -5.81
C PHE A 41 1.71 -1.00 -7.15
N LEU A 42 1.25 -2.24 -7.34
CA LEU A 42 0.55 -2.63 -8.55
C LEU A 42 -0.96 -2.63 -8.28
N PRO A 43 -1.75 -1.82 -9.01
CA PRO A 43 -3.20 -1.93 -9.02
C PRO A 43 -3.66 -3.32 -9.48
N GLU A 44 -4.86 -3.71 -9.07
CA GLU A 44 -5.48 -4.92 -9.60
C GLU A 44 -5.88 -4.74 -11.08
N TYR A 45 -6.13 -5.86 -11.77
CA TYR A 45 -6.51 -5.83 -13.19
C TYR A 45 -7.82 -5.05 -13.38
N GLY A 46 -7.76 -3.98 -14.19
CA GLY A 46 -8.91 -3.10 -14.45
C GLY A 46 -9.19 -2.08 -13.35
N GLU A 47 -8.37 -2.01 -12.30
CA GLU A 47 -8.49 -1.03 -11.23
C GLU A 47 -7.87 0.31 -11.66
N SER A 48 -8.59 1.41 -11.43
CA SER A 48 -8.01 2.75 -11.63
C SER A 48 -7.02 3.09 -10.53
N THR A 49 -5.97 3.86 -10.83
CA THR A 49 -5.00 4.35 -9.84
C THR A 49 -5.67 4.95 -8.60
N TYR A 50 -6.70 5.78 -8.77
CA TYR A 50 -7.40 6.41 -7.64
C TYR A 50 -8.13 5.39 -6.75
N ALA A 51 -8.75 4.37 -7.35
CA ALA A 51 -9.40 3.30 -6.61
C ALA A 51 -8.37 2.45 -5.84
N ALA A 52 -7.26 2.12 -6.50
CA ALA A 52 -6.16 1.36 -5.93
C ALA A 52 -5.52 2.07 -4.72
N GLU A 53 -5.31 3.39 -4.84
CA GLU A 53 -4.80 4.23 -3.75
C GLU A 53 -5.79 4.28 -2.56
N ALA A 54 -7.08 4.48 -2.82
CA ALA A 54 -8.08 4.49 -1.76
C ALA A 54 -8.19 3.12 -1.07
N ARG A 55 -8.15 2.03 -1.84
CA ARG A 55 -8.18 0.65 -1.31
C ARG A 55 -7.00 0.40 -0.38
N ILE A 56 -5.77 0.70 -0.81
CA ILE A 56 -4.59 0.40 0.00
C ILE A 56 -4.53 1.27 1.26
N ILE A 57 -4.95 2.55 1.19
CA ILE A 57 -5.09 3.40 2.37
C ILE A 57 -6.08 2.80 3.37
N ASN A 58 -7.25 2.34 2.91
CA ASN A 58 -8.25 1.72 3.77
C ASN A 58 -7.74 0.41 4.38
N GLU A 59 -7.03 -0.40 3.60
CA GLU A 59 -6.45 -1.66 4.08
C GLU A 59 -5.40 -1.43 5.19
N ILE A 60 -4.54 -0.43 5.01
CA ILE A 60 -3.54 -0.02 6.01
C ILE A 60 -4.24 0.53 7.25
N ASN A 61 -5.23 1.40 7.10
CA ASN A 61 -5.95 1.97 8.24
C ASN A 61 -6.69 0.90 9.04
N ALA A 62 -7.32 -0.08 8.38
CA ALA A 62 -7.97 -1.20 9.05
C ALA A 62 -6.94 -2.09 9.79
N ALA A 63 -5.81 -2.38 9.14
CA ALA A 63 -4.70 -3.11 9.76
C ALA A 63 -4.17 -2.39 11.01
N LEU A 64 -4.09 -1.07 10.96
CA LEU A 64 -3.63 -0.23 12.06
C LEU A 64 -4.73 0.09 13.07
N SER A 65 -6.03 -0.06 12.79
CA SER A 65 -7.07 0.14 13.80
C SER A 65 -7.30 -1.10 14.65
N GLY A 66 -6.89 -2.28 14.16
CA GLY A 66 -7.05 -3.55 14.86
C GLY A 66 -8.49 -4.08 14.86
N ASP A 67 -9.33 -3.59 13.94
CA ASP A 67 -10.67 -4.10 13.62
C ASP A 67 -10.61 -5.22 12.55
#